data_AF-A0A9E4BCR0-F1
#
_entry.id   AF-A0A9E4BCR0-F1
#
_cell.length_a   1.000
_cell.length_b   1.000
_cell.length_c   1.000
_cell.angle_alpha   90.00
_cell.angle_beta   90.00
_cell.angle_gamma   90.00
#
_symmetry.space_group_name_H-M   'P 1'
#
loop_
_entity.id
_entity.type
_entity.pdbx_description
1 polymer ?
#
loop_
_entity_poly.entity_id
_entity_poly.type
_entity_poly.pdbx_seq_one_letter_code
_entity_poly.pdbx_strand_id
1 'polypeptide(L)'
;MRNPVVAVSGAFILLYCLSALLAPYIVSHAPDVMDARARLAPPSLEHPLGTDQFGRDVFSRVVHGGRVSLQVAFVAVFTAVIVGGAIGMVMGYVGGLFDALASRVLDVLIAFPSLLLALFLVAVLGPDLKNLILAISLTRVPYFARLTRAEVSSLVERPFIEASRAAGASGSRLMLRHILPNLLPLLVVFATTDVATAIIAESSLSYLGLGAQPPTPSWGRMLTEARAFFGQAVWLALCPGLGLQPLRRRAARRHRPPAAWPMRRARNGCRGCTSDRSGMFDLTPLPSSSRPAEPTAASCPSSTKPRWTSGSNVKIRGVRGARECR
;
A
#
# COMPACT_ATOMS: atom_id res chain seq x y z
N MET A 1 -23.91 13.40 -1.55
CA MET A 1 -22.49 13.08 -1.83
C MET A 1 -22.19 13.50 -3.28
N ARG A 2 -21.29 14.46 -3.52
CA ARG A 2 -21.15 15.17 -4.82
C ARG A 2 -20.11 14.58 -5.78
N ASN A 3 -19.43 13.50 -5.42
CA ASN A 3 -18.41 12.87 -6.27
C ASN A 3 -18.91 11.53 -6.81
N PRO A 4 -19.11 11.37 -8.14
CA PRO A 4 -19.64 10.13 -8.73
C PRO A 4 -18.72 8.93 -8.47
N VAL A 5 -17.41 9.15 -8.27
CA VAL A 5 -16.47 8.07 -7.93
C VAL A 5 -16.77 7.51 -6.54
N VAL A 6 -17.03 8.37 -5.55
CA VAL A 6 -17.36 7.95 -4.19
C VAL A 6 -18.71 7.23 -4.16
N ALA A 7 -19.69 7.69 -4.95
CA ALA A 7 -20.98 7.03 -5.06
C ALA A 7 -20.88 5.64 -5.70
N VAL A 8 -20.13 5.49 -6.80
CA VAL A 8 -19.94 4.20 -7.47
C VAL A 8 -19.12 3.23 -6.63
N SER A 9 -18.02 3.68 -6.02
CA SER A 9 -17.22 2.85 -5.11
C SER A 9 -18.00 2.46 -3.85
N GLY A 10 -18.75 3.39 -3.27
CA GLY A 10 -19.61 3.13 -2.12
C GLY A 10 -20.73 2.14 -2.43
N ALA A 11 -21.40 2.28 -3.58
CA ALA A 11 -22.42 1.33 -4.02
C ALA A 11 -21.84 -0.07 -4.27
N PHE A 12 -20.63 -0.16 -4.84
CA PHE A 12 -19.96 -1.44 -5.06
C PHE A 12 -19.58 -2.12 -3.75
N ILE A 13 -19.00 -1.38 -2.79
CA ILE A 13 -18.68 -1.90 -1.45
C ILE A 13 -19.95 -2.32 -0.72
N LEU A 14 -21.01 -1.50 -0.78
CA LEU A 14 -22.30 -1.80 -0.15
C LEU A 14 -22.91 -3.08 -0.73
N LEU A 15 -22.91 -3.22 -2.05
CA LEU A 15 -23.39 -4.43 -2.73
C LEU A 15 -22.57 -5.67 -2.32
N TYR A 16 -21.25 -5.52 -2.18
CA TYR A 16 -20.34 -6.59 -1.77
C TYR A 16 -20.53 -7.01 -0.31
N CYS A 17 -20.74 -6.05 0.59
CA CYS A 17 -21.10 -6.31 1.97
C CYS A 17 -22.48 -6.96 2.07
N LEU A 18 -23.46 -6.47 1.29
CA LEU A 18 -24.81 -7.04 1.24
C LEU A 18 -24.82 -8.46 0.70
N SER A 19 -24.08 -8.76 -0.37
CA SER A 19 -24.00 -10.12 -0.93
C SER A 19 -23.37 -11.11 0.07
N ALA A 20 -22.38 -10.67 0.84
CA ALA A 20 -21.79 -11.45 1.91
C ALA A 20 -22.73 -11.64 3.12
N LEU A 21 -23.48 -10.61 3.50
CA LEU A 21 -24.38 -10.66 4.66
C LEU A 21 -25.65 -11.48 4.36
N LEU A 22 -26.23 -11.27 3.17
CA LEU A 22 -27.40 -11.95 2.65
C LEU A 22 -27.06 -13.27 1.95
N ALA A 23 -25.80 -13.72 1.97
CA ALA A 23 -25.37 -15.01 1.45
C ALA A 23 -26.32 -16.19 1.80
N PRO A 24 -26.75 -16.40 3.06
CA PRO A 24 -27.66 -17.50 3.39
C PRO A 24 -29.08 -17.35 2.82
N TYR A 25 -29.47 -16.18 2.31
CA TYR A 25 -30.79 -15.91 1.74
C TYR A 25 -30.76 -15.79 0.20
N ILE A 26 -29.61 -15.43 -0.37
CA ILE A 26 -29.42 -15.27 -1.83
C ILE A 26 -29.13 -16.62 -2.50
N VAL A 27 -28.55 -17.55 -1.74
CA VAL A 27 -28.05 -18.80 -2.27
C VAL A 27 -29.10 -19.90 -2.10
N SER A 28 -29.46 -20.55 -3.22
CA SER A 28 -30.45 -21.63 -3.29
C SER A 28 -29.94 -22.98 -2.75
N HIS A 29 -28.63 -23.21 -2.73
CA HIS A 29 -28.01 -24.46 -2.27
C HIS A 29 -26.95 -24.23 -1.18
N ALA A 30 -26.91 -25.08 -0.15
CA ALA A 30 -25.85 -24.99 0.83
C ALA A 30 -24.48 -25.31 0.16
N PRO A 31 -23.40 -24.55 0.49
CA PRO A 31 -22.13 -24.57 -0.25
C PRO A 31 -21.34 -25.88 -0.14
N ASP A 32 -21.80 -26.77 0.73
CA ASP A 32 -21.24 -28.07 1.08
C ASP A 32 -22.02 -29.25 0.48
N VAL A 33 -23.19 -29.01 -0.14
CA VAL A 33 -24.01 -30.07 -0.79
C VAL A 33 -23.26 -30.62 -2.00
N MET A 34 -22.92 -31.90 -1.93
CA MET A 34 -22.22 -32.62 -3.00
C MET A 34 -23.21 -33.35 -3.90
N ASP A 35 -23.01 -33.26 -5.22
CA ASP A 35 -23.72 -34.07 -6.20
C ASP A 35 -22.72 -34.78 -7.14
N ALA A 36 -22.53 -36.07 -6.91
CA ALA A 36 -21.59 -36.87 -7.70
C ALA A 36 -21.96 -36.95 -9.20
N ARG A 37 -23.21 -36.71 -9.58
CA ARG A 37 -23.67 -36.74 -10.99
C ARG A 37 -23.33 -35.45 -11.72
N ALA A 38 -23.30 -34.34 -11.00
CA ALA A 38 -23.00 -33.02 -11.54
C ALA A 38 -21.52 -32.65 -11.36
N ARG A 39 -20.56 -33.59 -11.30
CA ARG A 39 -19.13 -33.26 -11.11
C ARG A 39 -18.57 -32.54 -12.34
N LEU A 40 -17.92 -31.39 -12.12
CA LEU A 40 -17.32 -30.57 -13.18
C LEU A 40 -18.30 -30.23 -14.32
N ALA A 41 -19.58 -30.06 -13.98
CA ALA A 41 -20.60 -29.65 -14.93
C ALA A 41 -20.35 -28.18 -15.33
N PRO A 42 -20.44 -27.86 -16.63
CA PRO A 42 -20.30 -26.49 -17.11
C PRO A 42 -21.46 -25.61 -16.59
N PRO A 43 -21.34 -24.28 -16.70
CA PRO A 43 -22.41 -23.35 -16.34
C PRO A 43 -23.75 -23.70 -16.99
N SER A 44 -24.80 -23.80 -16.17
CA SER A 44 -26.17 -24.10 -16.58
C SER A 44 -27.16 -23.19 -15.84
N LEU A 45 -28.45 -23.28 -16.16
CA LEU A 45 -29.48 -22.53 -15.43
C LEU A 45 -29.61 -22.99 -13.96
N GLU A 46 -29.32 -24.26 -13.68
CA GLU A 46 -29.29 -24.82 -12.33
C GLU A 46 -28.00 -24.46 -11.58
N HIS A 47 -26.87 -24.39 -12.30
CA HIS A 47 -25.56 -24.02 -11.77
C HIS A 47 -24.97 -22.85 -12.56
N PRO A 48 -25.31 -21.59 -12.22
CA PRO A 48 -24.95 -20.42 -13.03
C PRO A 48 -23.45 -20.22 -13.25
N LEU A 49 -22.61 -20.69 -12.32
CA LEU A 49 -21.14 -20.67 -12.43
C LEU A 49 -20.52 -22.07 -12.58
N GLY A 50 -21.34 -23.07 -12.89
CA GLY A 50 -20.96 -24.48 -12.95
C GLY A 50 -20.74 -25.10 -11.58
N THR A 51 -20.23 -26.32 -11.57
CA THR A 51 -19.96 -27.09 -10.35
C THR A 51 -18.49 -27.46 -10.21
N ASP A 52 -18.09 -27.81 -8.99
CA ASP A 52 -16.72 -28.22 -8.68
C ASP A 52 -16.48 -29.73 -8.79
N GLN A 53 -15.27 -30.16 -8.39
CA GLN A 53 -14.84 -31.57 -8.42
C GLN A 53 -15.68 -32.50 -7.54
N PHE A 54 -16.53 -31.99 -6.65
CA PHE A 54 -17.48 -32.74 -5.83
C PHE A 54 -18.93 -32.48 -6.23
N GLY A 55 -19.16 -31.76 -7.33
CA GLY A 55 -20.48 -31.35 -7.81
C GLY A 55 -21.14 -30.27 -6.96
N ARG A 56 -20.36 -29.55 -6.15
CA ARG A 56 -20.89 -28.44 -5.35
C ARG A 56 -21.06 -27.22 -6.25
N ASP A 57 -22.13 -26.47 -6.07
CA ASP A 57 -22.40 -25.26 -6.86
C ASP A 57 -21.34 -24.17 -6.61
N VAL A 58 -20.67 -23.74 -7.68
CA VAL A 58 -19.57 -22.76 -7.59
C VAL A 58 -20.10 -21.38 -7.23
N PHE A 59 -21.31 -21.03 -7.68
CA PHE A 59 -21.92 -19.74 -7.33
C PHE A 59 -22.15 -19.62 -5.82
N SER A 60 -22.80 -20.62 -5.23
CA SER A 60 -22.99 -20.77 -3.79
C SER A 60 -21.67 -20.67 -3.03
N ARG A 61 -20.63 -21.37 -3.49
CA ARG A 61 -19.30 -21.35 -2.87
C ARG A 61 -18.60 -20.01 -2.98
N VAL A 62 -18.71 -19.29 -4.10
CA VAL A 62 -18.09 -17.95 -4.28
C VAL A 62 -18.72 -16.94 -3.33
N VAL A 63 -20.05 -16.94 -3.20
CA VAL A 63 -20.78 -16.00 -2.33
C VAL A 63 -20.48 -16.27 -0.86
N HIS A 64 -20.55 -17.55 -0.43
CA HIS A 64 -20.19 -17.91 0.94
C HIS A 64 -18.70 -17.74 1.24
N GLY A 65 -17.82 -18.06 0.28
CA GLY A 65 -16.38 -17.85 0.39
C GLY A 65 -16.03 -16.38 0.55
N GLY A 66 -16.76 -15.50 -0.14
CA GLY A 66 -16.61 -14.06 0.02
C GLY A 66 -16.98 -13.55 1.40
N ARG A 67 -18.06 -14.07 2.00
CA ARG A 67 -18.41 -13.76 3.38
C ARG A 67 -17.28 -14.12 4.34
N VAL A 68 -16.68 -15.30 4.20
CA VAL A 68 -15.57 -15.75 5.06
C VAL A 68 -14.33 -14.87 4.87
N SER A 69 -13.90 -14.64 3.63
CA SER A 69 -12.74 -13.81 3.32
C SER A 69 -12.91 -12.36 3.81
N LEU A 70 -14.11 -11.78 3.65
CA LEU A 70 -14.42 -10.45 4.19
C LEU A 70 -14.42 -10.43 5.71
N GLN A 71 -15.04 -11.40 6.36
CA GLN A 71 -15.05 -11.48 7.82
C GLN A 71 -13.64 -11.54 8.39
N VAL A 72 -12.77 -12.39 7.83
CA VAL A 72 -11.36 -12.49 8.24
C VAL A 72 -10.65 -11.15 8.08
N ALA A 73 -10.76 -10.51 6.91
CA ALA A 73 -10.10 -9.24 6.65
C ALA A 73 -10.59 -8.11 7.55
N PHE A 74 -11.91 -7.98 7.74
CA PHE A 74 -12.51 -6.95 8.59
C PHE A 74 -12.10 -7.11 10.05
N VAL A 75 -12.24 -8.32 10.61
CA VAL A 75 -11.85 -8.59 12.01
C VAL A 75 -10.36 -8.36 12.19
N ALA A 76 -9.55 -8.79 11.22
CA ALA A 76 -8.10 -8.65 11.32
C ALA A 76 -7.67 -7.17 11.34
N VAL A 77 -8.19 -6.37 10.42
CA VAL A 77 -7.90 -4.93 10.32
C VAL A 77 -8.48 -4.16 11.51
N PHE A 78 -9.71 -4.46 11.93
CA PHE A 78 -10.33 -3.81 13.08
C PHE A 78 -9.51 -4.02 14.35
N THR A 79 -9.04 -5.26 14.58
CA THR A 79 -8.14 -5.56 15.70
C THR A 79 -6.83 -4.79 15.59
N ALA A 80 -6.26 -4.68 14.39
CA ALA A 80 -5.04 -3.93 14.15
C ALA A 80 -5.22 -2.40 14.34
N VAL A 81 -6.38 -1.85 13.98
CA VAL A 81 -6.75 -0.44 14.23
C VAL A 81 -6.82 -0.18 15.73
N ILE A 82 -7.47 -1.05 16.49
CA ILE A 82 -7.60 -0.87 17.95
C ILE A 82 -6.24 -0.97 18.61
N VAL A 83 -5.52 -2.08 18.39
CA VAL A 83 -4.25 -2.36 19.07
C VAL A 83 -3.17 -1.41 18.58
N GLY A 84 -2.99 -1.31 17.27
CA GLY A 84 -2.01 -0.41 16.67
C GLY A 84 -2.35 1.06 16.92
N GLY A 85 -3.62 1.46 16.81
CA GLY A 85 -4.05 2.81 17.12
C GLY A 85 -3.80 3.19 18.58
N ALA A 86 -4.09 2.30 19.53
CA ALA A 86 -3.77 2.54 20.94
C ALA A 86 -2.26 2.71 21.17
N ILE A 87 -1.44 1.78 20.63
CA ILE A 87 0.03 1.85 20.72
C ILE A 87 0.54 3.18 20.14
N GLY A 88 0.13 3.51 18.91
CA GLY A 88 0.56 4.73 18.23
C GLY A 88 0.10 6.01 18.92
N MET A 89 -1.09 6.00 19.52
CA MET A 89 -1.60 7.14 20.28
C MET A 89 -0.78 7.38 21.54
N VAL A 90 -0.41 6.32 22.28
CA VAL A 90 0.48 6.44 23.44
C VAL A 90 1.87 6.90 23.01
N MET A 91 2.42 6.33 21.93
CA MET A 91 3.73 6.73 21.39
C MET A 91 3.77 8.23 21.02
N GLY A 92 2.78 8.70 20.25
CA GLY A 92 2.73 10.10 19.81
C GLY A 92 2.37 11.09 20.92
N TYR A 93 1.67 10.65 21.97
CA TYR A 93 1.31 11.52 23.10
C TYR A 93 2.42 11.64 24.15
N VAL A 94 3.06 10.53 24.50
CA VAL A 94 4.10 10.47 25.54
C VAL A 94 5.46 10.89 24.98
N GLY A 95 5.79 10.47 23.76
CA GLY A 95 7.08 10.74 23.14
C GLY A 95 8.27 10.11 23.90
N GLY A 96 9.46 10.67 23.68
CA GLY A 96 10.68 10.34 24.44
C GLY A 96 11.18 8.89 24.25
N LEU A 97 11.66 8.29 25.34
CA LEU A 97 12.28 6.95 25.31
C LEU A 97 11.28 5.84 24.99
N PHE A 98 10.04 5.94 25.48
CA PHE A 98 8.99 4.95 25.18
C PHE A 98 8.71 4.90 23.67
N ASP A 99 8.55 6.07 23.06
CA ASP A 99 8.37 6.18 21.62
C ASP A 99 9.57 5.61 20.84
N ALA A 100 10.79 5.93 21.27
CA ALA A 100 12.00 5.41 20.65
C ALA A 100 12.05 3.87 20.72
N LEU A 101 11.78 3.26 21.87
CA LEU A 101 11.84 1.81 22.06
C LEU A 101 10.71 1.09 21.33
N ALA A 102 9.47 1.57 21.45
CA ALA A 102 8.33 1.01 20.74
C ALA A 102 8.53 1.09 19.22
N SER A 103 9.05 2.21 18.72
CA SER A 103 9.38 2.36 17.29
C SER A 103 10.37 1.30 16.83
N ARG A 104 11.37 0.91 17.64
CA ARG A 104 12.31 -0.17 17.27
C ARG A 104 11.62 -1.52 17.13
N VAL A 105 10.71 -1.85 18.04
CA VAL A 105 9.93 -3.09 17.96
C VAL A 105 9.08 -3.10 16.68
N LEU A 106 8.41 -2.00 16.38
CA LEU A 106 7.62 -1.87 15.14
C LEU A 106 8.50 -1.98 13.89
N ASP A 107 9.69 -1.40 13.90
CA ASP A 107 10.62 -1.43 12.77
C ASP A 107 11.14 -2.85 12.51
N VAL A 108 11.40 -3.62 13.57
CA VAL A 108 11.74 -5.05 13.45
C VAL A 108 10.60 -5.84 12.81
N LEU A 109 9.34 -5.59 13.21
CA LEU A 109 8.18 -6.29 12.63
C LEU A 109 7.98 -5.95 11.14
N ILE A 110 8.20 -4.70 10.74
CA ILE A 110 8.03 -4.24 9.35
C ILE A 110 9.23 -4.65 8.47
N ALA A 111 10.40 -4.94 9.07
CA ALA A 111 11.57 -5.42 8.33
C ALA A 111 11.30 -6.76 7.62
N PHE A 112 10.41 -7.58 8.17
CA PHE A 112 9.95 -8.80 7.52
C PHE A 112 8.84 -8.50 6.51
N PRO A 113 8.90 -9.07 5.29
CA PRO A 113 7.78 -9.01 4.36
C PRO A 113 6.50 -9.52 5.03
N SER A 114 5.45 -8.71 5.04
CA SER A 114 4.22 -8.99 5.83
C SER A 114 3.61 -10.37 5.57
N LEU A 115 3.67 -10.86 4.33
CA LEU A 115 3.18 -12.20 3.97
C LEU A 115 4.04 -13.32 4.56
N LEU A 116 5.38 -13.15 4.60
CA LEU A 116 6.28 -14.12 5.21
C LEU A 116 6.09 -14.16 6.72
N LEU A 117 5.91 -13.00 7.36
CA LEU A 117 5.62 -12.93 8.78
C LEU A 117 4.27 -13.61 9.11
N ALA A 118 3.23 -13.33 8.32
CA ALA A 118 1.93 -13.96 8.50
C ALA A 118 2.02 -15.49 8.31
N LEU A 119 2.76 -15.94 7.29
CA LEU A 119 3.01 -17.35 7.02
C LEU A 119 3.69 -18.03 8.21
N PHE A 120 4.74 -17.42 8.75
CA PHE A 120 5.46 -17.91 9.91
C PHE A 120 4.53 -18.04 11.13
N LEU A 121 3.74 -17.00 11.42
CA LEU A 121 2.81 -17.01 12.55
C LEU A 121 1.77 -18.13 12.43
N VAL A 122 1.17 -18.33 11.26
CA VAL A 122 0.21 -19.41 11.06
C VAL A 122 0.88 -20.79 11.09
N ALA A 123 2.10 -20.92 10.57
CA ALA A 123 2.84 -22.18 10.64
C ALA A 123 3.13 -22.60 12.09
N VAL A 124 3.41 -21.64 12.98
CA VAL A 124 3.64 -21.89 14.41
C VAL A 124 2.33 -22.14 15.17
N LEU A 125 1.28 -21.36 14.89
CA LEU A 125 -0.01 -21.46 15.61
C LEU A 125 -0.88 -22.63 15.12
N GLY A 126 -0.64 -23.11 13.91
CA GLY A 126 -1.45 -24.12 13.23
C GLY A 126 -2.51 -23.52 12.29
N PRO A 127 -2.93 -24.28 11.26
CA PRO A 127 -3.87 -23.80 10.26
C PRO A 127 -5.31 -23.74 10.81
N ASP A 128 -5.75 -22.55 11.18
CA ASP A 128 -7.12 -22.27 11.62
C ASP A 128 -7.56 -20.85 11.23
N LEU A 129 -8.87 -20.63 11.08
CA LEU A 129 -9.42 -19.31 10.77
C LEU A 129 -9.06 -18.26 11.83
N LYS A 130 -9.08 -18.62 13.12
CA LYS A 130 -8.76 -17.69 14.21
C LYS A 130 -7.28 -17.36 14.22
N ASN A 131 -6.43 -18.36 14.01
CA ASN A 131 -4.98 -18.17 13.94
C ASN A 131 -4.59 -17.31 12.73
N LEU A 132 -5.27 -17.49 11.60
CA LEU A 132 -5.11 -16.65 10.42
C LEU A 132 -5.47 -15.18 10.71
N ILE A 133 -6.60 -14.94 11.39
CA ILE A 133 -7.01 -13.59 11.80
C ILE A 133 -5.94 -12.97 12.68
N LEU A 134 -5.48 -13.68 13.72
CA LEU A 134 -4.45 -13.19 14.64
C LEU A 134 -3.12 -12.88 13.91
N ALA A 135 -2.69 -13.77 13.02
CA ALA A 135 -1.49 -13.58 12.23
C ALA A 135 -1.57 -12.32 11.36
N ILE A 136 -2.66 -12.18 10.60
CA ILE A 136 -2.88 -11.01 9.75
C ILE A 136 -2.96 -9.74 10.61
N SER A 137 -3.74 -9.72 11.69
CA SER A 137 -3.82 -8.58 12.62
C SER A 137 -2.45 -8.14 13.11
N LEU A 138 -1.64 -9.07 13.61
CA LEU A 138 -0.33 -8.76 14.17
C LEU A 138 0.60 -8.15 13.11
N THR A 139 0.52 -8.62 11.86
CA THR A 139 1.31 -8.03 10.76
C THR A 139 0.87 -6.61 10.40
N ARG A 140 -0.39 -6.23 10.68
CA ARG A 140 -0.94 -4.91 10.37
C ARG A 140 -0.75 -3.90 11.49
N VAL A 141 -0.67 -4.33 12.75
CA VAL A 141 -0.47 -3.47 13.94
C VAL A 141 0.62 -2.40 13.77
N PRO A 142 1.82 -2.71 13.25
CA PRO A 142 2.90 -1.72 13.11
C PRO A 142 2.56 -0.56 12.18
N TYR A 143 1.78 -0.83 11.13
CA TYR A 143 1.37 0.18 10.16
C TYR A 143 0.39 1.17 10.79
N PHE A 144 -0.63 0.67 11.51
CA PHE A 144 -1.57 1.53 12.24
C PHE A 144 -0.90 2.30 13.39
N ALA A 145 0.03 1.66 14.10
CA ALA A 145 0.78 2.33 15.17
C ALA A 145 1.64 3.48 14.64
N ARG A 146 2.40 3.27 13.55
CA ARG A 146 3.19 4.33 12.92
C ARG A 146 2.33 5.45 12.36
N LEU A 147 1.22 5.13 11.70
CA LEU A 147 0.30 6.12 11.17
C LEU A 147 -0.29 6.99 12.29
N THR A 148 -0.79 6.34 13.34
CA THR A 148 -1.42 7.03 14.46
C THR A 148 -0.40 7.89 15.21
N ARG A 149 0.80 7.36 15.46
CA ARG A 149 1.91 8.09 16.09
C ARG A 149 2.22 9.39 15.34
N ALA A 150 2.35 9.32 14.01
CA ALA A 150 2.68 10.48 13.19
C ALA A 150 1.61 11.58 13.30
N GLU A 151 0.33 11.19 13.19
CA GLU A 151 -0.78 12.14 13.28
C GLU A 151 -0.93 12.71 14.69
N VAL A 152 -0.79 11.88 15.73
CA VAL A 152 -0.88 12.33 17.13
C VAL A 152 0.23 13.32 17.47
N SER A 153 1.45 13.06 17.02
CA SER A 153 2.58 13.99 17.26
C SER A 153 2.26 15.38 16.71
N SER A 154 1.63 15.47 15.52
CA SER A 154 1.18 16.75 14.95
C SER A 154 -0.03 17.35 15.67
N LEU A 155 -0.98 16.53 16.15
CA LEU A 155 -2.17 17.01 16.85
C LEU A 155 -1.84 17.60 18.22
N VAL A 156 -0.86 17.02 18.93
CA VAL A 156 -0.50 17.44 20.29
C VAL A 156 0.08 18.85 20.32
N GLU A 157 0.72 19.31 19.23
CA GLU A 157 1.27 20.66 19.07
C GLU A 157 0.22 21.71 18.67
N ARG A 158 -1.07 21.35 18.56
CA ARG A 158 -2.10 22.31 18.12
C ARG A 158 -2.62 23.20 19.27
N PRO A 159 -2.94 24.48 19.00
CA PRO A 159 -3.35 25.43 20.05
C PRO A 159 -4.56 25.01 20.90
N PHE A 160 -5.52 24.26 20.32
CA PHE A 160 -6.69 23.80 21.08
C PHE A 160 -6.33 22.71 22.11
N ILE A 161 -5.27 21.93 21.86
CA ILE A 161 -4.74 20.94 22.80
C ILE A 161 -4.00 21.65 23.94
N GLU A 162 -3.19 22.65 23.62
CA GLU A 162 -2.50 23.49 24.61
C GLU A 162 -3.50 24.21 25.53
N ALA A 163 -4.53 24.84 24.95
CA ALA A 163 -5.60 25.49 25.72
C ALA A 163 -6.34 24.50 26.63
N SER A 164 -6.64 23.29 26.14
CA SER A 164 -7.29 22.24 26.94
C SER A 164 -6.39 21.75 28.08
N ARG A 165 -5.07 21.68 27.87
CA ARG A 165 -4.09 21.33 28.90
C ARG A 165 -3.99 22.42 29.96
N ALA A 166 -3.97 23.69 29.56
CA ALA A 166 -3.99 24.84 30.48
C ALA A 166 -5.27 24.88 31.34
N ALA A 167 -6.40 24.39 30.80
CA ALA A 167 -7.65 24.22 31.52
C ALA A 167 -7.68 23.00 32.48
N GLY A 168 -6.56 22.29 32.67
CA GLY A 168 -6.43 21.19 33.62
C GLY A 168 -6.96 19.83 33.12
N ALA A 169 -7.10 19.63 31.81
CA ALA A 169 -7.51 18.34 31.27
C ALA A 169 -6.44 17.26 31.51
N SER A 170 -6.82 16.15 32.15
CA SER A 170 -5.97 14.96 32.29
C SER A 170 -5.59 14.37 30.93
N GLY A 171 -4.40 13.76 30.81
CA GLY A 171 -3.91 13.21 29.54
C GLY A 171 -4.85 12.19 28.88
N SER A 172 -5.47 11.29 29.65
CA SER A 172 -6.45 10.34 29.14
C SER A 172 -7.70 11.00 28.56
N ARG A 173 -8.23 12.04 29.26
CA ARG A 173 -9.33 12.87 28.76
C ARG A 173 -8.94 13.58 27.46
N LEU A 174 -7.73 14.11 27.38
CA LEU A 174 -7.22 14.78 26.18
C LEU A 174 -7.14 13.81 24.99
N MET A 175 -6.59 12.62 25.23
CA MET A 175 -6.47 11.55 24.23
C MET A 175 -7.83 11.09 23.71
N LEU A 176 -8.77 10.76 24.60
CA LEU A 176 -10.06 10.19 24.20
C LEU A 176 -11.06 11.22 23.65
N ARG A 177 -11.05 12.44 24.17
CA ARG A 177 -12.08 13.46 23.83
C ARG A 177 -11.64 14.45 22.77
N HIS A 178 -10.34 14.65 22.58
CA HIS A 178 -9.81 15.60 21.61
C HIS A 178 -8.97 14.93 20.53
N ILE A 179 -8.03 14.06 20.88
CA ILE A 179 -7.13 13.46 19.89
C ILE A 179 -7.85 12.36 19.08
N LEU A 180 -8.44 11.37 19.74
CA LEU A 180 -9.08 10.22 19.08
C LEU A 180 -10.17 10.65 18.06
N PRO A 181 -11.10 11.58 18.37
CA PRO A 181 -12.09 12.02 17.39
C PRO A 181 -11.49 12.68 16.15
N ASN A 182 -10.34 13.36 16.29
CA ASN A 182 -9.63 13.96 15.15
C ASN A 182 -8.84 12.92 14.33
N LEU A 183 -8.47 11.78 14.93
CA LEU A 183 -7.80 10.67 14.24
C LEU A 183 -8.76 9.76 13.46
N LEU A 184 -10.02 9.62 13.92
CA LEU A 184 -10.97 8.68 13.35
C LEU A 184 -11.13 8.80 11.81
N PRO A 185 -11.23 10.01 11.21
CA PRO A 185 -11.33 10.12 9.75
C PRO A 185 -10.12 9.52 9.03
N LEU A 186 -8.91 9.75 9.54
CA LEU A 186 -7.67 9.20 8.97
C LEU A 186 -7.64 7.67 9.12
N LEU A 187 -7.96 7.16 10.31
CA LEU A 187 -7.96 5.72 10.59
C LEU A 187 -8.97 4.97 9.73
N VAL A 188 -10.19 5.50 9.56
CA VAL A 188 -11.22 4.88 8.72
C VAL A 188 -10.75 4.81 7.26
N VAL A 189 -10.20 5.89 6.72
CA VAL A 189 -9.71 5.92 5.34
C VAL A 189 -8.59 4.90 5.13
N PHE A 190 -7.61 4.87 6.04
CA PHE A 190 -6.51 3.91 5.92
C PHE A 190 -6.98 2.47 6.10
N ALA A 191 -7.86 2.20 7.07
CA ALA A 191 -8.45 0.89 7.30
C ALA A 191 -9.21 0.37 6.07
N THR A 192 -9.98 1.22 5.38
CA THR A 192 -10.69 0.77 4.16
C THR A 192 -9.74 0.25 3.07
N THR A 193 -8.57 0.87 2.95
CA THR A 193 -7.54 0.44 1.99
C THR A 193 -6.82 -0.81 2.47
N ASP A 194 -6.57 -0.91 3.78
CA ASP A 194 -5.88 -2.06 4.37
C ASP A 194 -6.76 -3.33 4.38
N VAL A 195 -8.10 -3.20 4.46
CA VAL A 195 -9.02 -4.35 4.29
C VAL A 195 -8.79 -5.06 2.95
N ALA A 196 -8.62 -4.33 1.85
CA ALA A 196 -8.31 -4.94 0.56
C ALA A 196 -6.97 -5.71 0.58
N THR A 197 -5.97 -5.17 1.27
CA THR A 197 -4.67 -5.82 1.44
C THR A 197 -4.78 -7.07 2.32
N ALA A 198 -5.60 -7.02 3.36
CA ALA A 198 -5.87 -8.14 4.26
C ALA A 198 -6.63 -9.28 3.54
N ILE A 199 -7.58 -8.98 2.65
CA ILE A 199 -8.26 -9.98 1.80
C ILE A 199 -7.24 -10.72 0.93
N ILE A 200 -6.32 -9.98 0.28
CA ILE A 200 -5.29 -10.59 -0.56
C ILE A 200 -4.35 -11.47 0.28
N ALA A 201 -3.99 -11.04 1.49
CA ALA A 201 -3.16 -11.82 2.41
C ALA A 201 -3.87 -13.10 2.88
N GLU A 202 -5.13 -12.99 3.31
CA GLU A 202 -5.99 -14.12 3.66
C GLU A 202 -6.04 -15.13 2.51
N SER A 203 -6.36 -14.66 1.31
CA SER A 203 -6.49 -15.54 0.15
C SER A 203 -5.17 -16.17 -0.26
N SER A 204 -4.05 -15.46 -0.11
CA SER A 204 -2.72 -16.01 -0.36
C SER A 204 -2.37 -17.14 0.62
N LEU A 205 -2.67 -16.97 1.91
CA LEU A 205 -2.40 -17.98 2.95
C LEU A 205 -3.37 -19.16 2.86
N SER A 206 -4.66 -18.89 2.62
CA SER A 206 -5.68 -19.90 2.31
C SER A 206 -5.30 -20.72 1.08
N TYR A 207 -4.69 -20.07 0.07
CA TYR A 207 -4.21 -20.71 -1.14
C TYR A 207 -3.04 -21.67 -0.89
N LEU A 208 -2.18 -21.34 0.09
CA LEU A 208 -1.09 -22.18 0.59
C LEU A 208 -1.56 -23.27 1.56
N GLY A 209 -2.87 -23.42 1.79
CA GLY A 209 -3.43 -24.44 2.68
C GLY A 209 -3.47 -24.06 4.17
N LEU A 210 -3.02 -22.85 4.51
CA LEU A 210 -2.86 -22.41 5.90
C LEU A 210 -4.05 -21.59 6.44
N GLY A 211 -5.04 -21.31 5.58
CA GLY A 211 -6.24 -20.55 5.97
C GLY A 211 -7.48 -21.40 6.23
N ALA A 212 -8.62 -21.01 5.65
CA ALA A 212 -9.92 -21.64 5.90
C ALA A 212 -9.90 -23.15 5.58
N GLN A 213 -10.21 -24.01 6.55
CA GLN A 213 -10.19 -25.46 6.36
C GLN A 213 -11.51 -26.00 5.79
N PRO A 214 -11.50 -27.08 4.99
CA PRO A 214 -12.74 -27.69 4.49
C PRO A 214 -13.60 -28.14 5.69
N PRO A 215 -14.94 -28.02 5.62
CA PRO A 215 -15.77 -27.73 4.45
C PRO A 215 -15.93 -26.23 4.12
N THR A 216 -15.38 -25.32 4.93
CA THR A 216 -15.60 -23.87 4.79
C THR A 216 -14.97 -23.32 3.49
N PRO A 217 -15.76 -22.69 2.59
CA PRO A 217 -15.19 -22.06 1.40
C PRO A 217 -14.51 -20.73 1.75
N SER A 218 -13.42 -20.42 1.06
CA SER A 218 -12.82 -19.07 0.96
C SER A 218 -12.28 -18.88 -0.45
N TRP A 219 -12.13 -17.64 -0.93
CA TRP A 219 -11.64 -17.43 -2.30
C TRP A 219 -10.24 -18.02 -2.51
N GLY A 220 -9.35 -17.88 -1.53
CA GLY A 220 -8.03 -18.51 -1.57
C GLY A 220 -8.10 -20.03 -1.67
N ARG A 221 -8.97 -20.68 -0.88
CA ARG A 221 -9.12 -22.14 -0.91
C ARG A 221 -9.71 -22.64 -2.22
N MET A 222 -10.72 -21.94 -2.75
CA MET A 222 -11.33 -22.27 -4.05
C MET A 222 -10.28 -22.20 -5.18
N LEU A 223 -9.36 -21.23 -5.13
CA LEU A 223 -8.26 -21.16 -6.09
C LEU A 223 -7.28 -22.33 -5.97
N THR A 224 -7.02 -22.84 -4.75
CA THR A 224 -6.18 -24.04 -4.57
C THR A 224 -6.84 -25.26 -5.19
N GLU A 225 -8.13 -25.45 -4.93
CA GLU A 225 -8.93 -26.56 -5.47
C GLU A 225 -8.96 -26.51 -7.01
N ALA A 226 -9.07 -25.31 -7.59
CA ALA A 226 -9.12 -25.11 -9.04
C ALA A 226 -7.81 -25.47 -9.77
N ARG A 227 -6.65 -25.50 -9.08
CA ARG A 227 -5.35 -25.80 -9.71
C ARG A 227 -5.33 -27.13 -10.45
N ALA A 228 -5.94 -28.17 -9.88
CA ALA A 228 -5.94 -29.51 -10.46
C ALA A 228 -6.86 -29.64 -11.69
N PHE A 229 -7.82 -28.72 -11.84
CA PHE A 229 -8.87 -28.80 -12.87
C PHE A 229 -8.78 -27.67 -13.89
N PHE A 230 -7.67 -26.92 -13.91
CA PHE A 230 -7.53 -25.74 -14.76
C PHE A 230 -7.74 -26.04 -16.26
N GLY A 231 -7.32 -27.22 -16.73
CA GLY A 231 -7.52 -27.66 -18.11
C GLY A 231 -8.91 -28.20 -18.42
N GLN A 232 -9.72 -28.55 -17.41
CA GLN A 232 -11.05 -29.16 -17.58
C GLN A 232 -12.18 -28.18 -17.29
N ALA A 233 -12.02 -27.34 -16.26
CA ALA A 233 -13.06 -26.48 -15.72
C ALA A 233 -12.47 -25.12 -15.32
N VAL A 234 -12.20 -24.27 -16.32
CA VAL A 234 -11.56 -22.96 -16.14
C VAL A 234 -12.38 -21.99 -15.27
N TRP A 235 -13.71 -22.15 -15.24
CA TRP A 235 -14.61 -21.35 -14.40
C TRP A 235 -14.27 -21.44 -12.90
N LEU A 236 -13.74 -22.59 -12.44
CA LEU A 236 -13.35 -22.80 -11.04
C LEU A 236 -12.25 -21.83 -10.57
N ALA A 237 -11.37 -21.39 -11.47
CA ALA A 237 -10.34 -20.41 -11.15
C ALA A 237 -10.80 -18.97 -11.41
N LEU A 238 -11.54 -18.76 -12.51
CA LEU A 238 -11.97 -17.43 -12.92
C LEU A 238 -12.98 -16.82 -11.93
N CYS A 239 -13.94 -17.59 -11.45
CA CYS A 239 -15.00 -17.11 -10.56
C CYS A 239 -14.47 -16.53 -9.24
N PRO A 240 -13.67 -17.25 -8.42
CA PRO A 240 -13.08 -16.66 -7.22
C PRO A 240 -12.01 -15.59 -7.55
N GLY A 241 -11.29 -15.73 -8.67
CA GLY A 241 -10.30 -14.74 -9.11
C GLY A 241 -10.89 -13.37 -9.42
N LEU A 242 -12.09 -13.31 -10.01
CA LEU A 242 -12.81 -12.06 -10.25
C LEU A 242 -13.25 -11.37 -8.94
N GLY A 243 -13.51 -12.13 -7.88
CA GLY A 243 -13.77 -11.57 -6.55
C GLY A 243 -12.53 -10.91 -5.93
N LEU A 244 -11.33 -11.39 -6.25
CA LEU A 244 -10.07 -10.83 -5.72
C LEU A 244 -9.54 -9.66 -6.53
N GLN A 245 -9.87 -9.55 -7.81
CA GLN A 245 -9.34 -8.49 -8.65
C GLN A 245 -9.85 -7.13 -8.16
N PRO A 246 -8.97 -6.22 -7.71
CA PRO A 246 -9.41 -4.86 -7.45
C PRO A 246 -9.89 -4.31 -8.79
N LEU A 247 -11.12 -3.78 -8.82
CA LEU A 247 -11.66 -3.05 -9.97
C LEU A 247 -10.88 -1.74 -10.14
N ARG A 248 -9.62 -1.86 -10.53
CA ARG A 248 -8.72 -0.76 -10.81
C ARG A 248 -9.11 -0.27 -12.18
N ARG A 249 -10.19 0.51 -12.24
CA ARG A 249 -10.39 1.43 -13.35
C ARG A 249 -9.08 2.18 -13.46
N ARG A 250 -8.36 1.99 -14.57
CA ARG A 250 -7.21 2.82 -14.92
C ARG A 250 -7.74 4.23 -15.09
N ALA A 251 -7.94 4.95 -13.98
CA ALA A 251 -7.95 6.39 -13.96
C ALA A 251 -6.51 6.77 -14.28
N ALA A 252 -6.18 6.71 -15.58
CA ALA A 252 -4.97 7.25 -16.13
C ALA A 252 -4.97 8.72 -15.72
N ARG A 253 -4.30 9.01 -14.60
CA ARG A 253 -3.98 10.36 -14.17
C ARG A 253 -3.12 10.94 -15.28
N ARG A 254 -3.76 11.65 -16.22
CA ARG A 254 -3.17 12.73 -16.99
C ARG A 254 -2.84 13.88 -16.01
N HIS A 255 -1.95 13.64 -15.05
CA HIS A 255 -1.18 14.75 -14.48
C HIS A 255 -0.04 14.97 -15.46
N ARG A 256 -0.29 15.78 -16.49
CA ARG A 256 0.80 16.51 -17.13
C ARG A 256 1.47 17.30 -16.00
N PRO A 257 2.80 17.21 -15.80
CA PRO A 257 3.47 18.16 -14.93
C PRO A 257 3.14 19.57 -15.45
N PRO A 258 2.90 20.57 -14.58
CA PRO A 258 2.80 21.95 -15.04
C PRO A 258 4.08 22.25 -15.82
N ALA A 259 3.88 22.73 -17.05
CA ALA A 259 4.96 23.15 -17.93
C ALA A 259 5.88 24.11 -17.16
N ALA A 260 7.17 23.94 -17.39
CA ALA A 260 8.28 24.72 -16.85
C ALA A 260 7.89 26.15 -16.45
N TRP A 261 8.18 26.50 -15.20
CA TRP A 261 8.25 27.88 -14.76
C TRP A 261 9.13 28.67 -15.74
N PRO A 262 8.66 29.77 -16.34
CA PRO A 262 9.55 30.64 -17.08
C PRO A 262 10.49 31.28 -16.07
N MET A 263 11.78 30.90 -16.10
CA MET A 263 12.86 31.67 -15.49
C MET A 263 12.84 33.07 -16.11
N ARG A 264 12.11 34.00 -15.50
CA ARG A 264 12.37 35.43 -15.69
C ARG A 264 13.74 35.69 -15.07
N ARG A 265 14.78 35.72 -15.91
CA ARG A 265 16.02 36.42 -15.60
C ARG A 265 15.65 37.88 -15.34
N ALA A 266 15.59 38.28 -14.08
CA ALA A 266 15.64 39.68 -13.70
C ALA A 266 17.05 40.19 -14.02
N ARG A 267 17.24 40.68 -15.24
CA ARG A 267 18.42 41.44 -15.66
C ARG A 267 18.03 42.92 -15.59
N ASN A 268 18.12 43.50 -14.40
CA ASN A 268 18.11 44.93 -14.11
C ASN A 268 18.93 45.02 -12.81
N GLY A 269 20.12 45.60 -12.71
CA GLY A 269 20.48 46.95 -13.12
C GLY A 269 21.11 47.64 -11.91
N CYS A 270 22.22 47.11 -11.38
CA CYS A 270 23.02 47.83 -10.38
C CYS A 270 23.98 48.76 -11.13
N ARG A 271 23.47 49.95 -11.51
CA ARG A 271 24.30 51.13 -11.75
C ARG A 271 24.15 52.02 -10.52
N GLY A 272 25.26 52.41 -9.93
CA GLY A 272 25.33 53.50 -8.95
C GLY A 272 25.61 53.07 -7.53
N CYS A 273 26.89 52.91 -7.20
CA CYS A 273 27.45 53.35 -5.91
C CYS A 273 28.93 53.62 -6.15
N THR A 274 29.20 54.83 -6.65
CA THR A 274 30.53 55.43 -6.70
C THR A 274 30.86 56.04 -5.34
N SER A 275 32.17 56.01 -5.06
CA SER A 275 32.96 56.90 -4.20
C SER A 275 32.94 56.73 -2.68
N ASP A 276 34.18 56.54 -2.20
CA ASP A 276 34.80 57.25 -1.07
C ASP A 276 34.76 56.57 0.31
N ARG A 277 35.86 55.91 0.69
CA ARG A 277 36.87 56.47 1.63
C ARG A 277 37.89 55.42 2.08
N SER A 278 39.15 55.73 1.77
CA SER A 278 40.32 55.74 2.67
C SER A 278 40.27 54.95 3.98
N GLY A 279 41.23 54.05 4.14
CA GLY A 279 41.60 53.36 5.38
C GLY A 279 42.40 52.10 5.07
N MET A 280 43.67 52.24 4.66
CA MET A 280 44.81 52.08 5.56
C MET A 280 44.90 50.66 6.14
N PHE A 281 45.62 49.76 5.46
CA PHE A 281 46.49 48.79 6.10
C PHE A 281 47.53 48.31 5.08
N ASP A 282 48.71 48.90 5.20
CA ASP A 282 49.96 48.44 4.61
C ASP A 282 50.33 47.05 5.14
N LEU A 283 50.64 46.13 4.23
CA LEU A 283 51.69 45.12 4.43
C LEU A 283 52.34 44.80 3.07
N THR A 284 53.54 45.34 2.87
CA THR A 284 54.51 45.03 1.81
C THR A 284 55.22 43.67 2.07
N PRO A 285 56.03 43.11 1.14
CA PRO A 285 55.89 41.72 0.70
C PRO A 285 57.09 40.80 1.04
N LEU A 286 56.92 39.47 0.86
CA LEU A 286 58.02 38.50 0.80
C LEU A 286 58.32 38.08 -0.67
N PRO A 287 59.58 37.73 -1.02
CA PRO A 287 60.06 37.74 -2.39
C PRO A 287 59.94 36.40 -3.16
N SER A 288 59.83 36.60 -4.47
CA SER A 288 60.12 35.80 -5.68
C SER A 288 60.68 34.37 -5.60
N SER A 289 60.02 33.47 -6.34
CA SER A 289 60.54 32.68 -7.48
C SER A 289 59.39 31.78 -7.97
N SER A 290 58.98 31.60 -9.23
CA SER A 290 59.50 31.89 -10.57
C SER A 290 58.34 31.60 -11.55
N ARG A 291 58.06 32.50 -12.51
CA ARG A 291 57.31 32.22 -13.77
C ARG A 291 58.31 31.73 -14.83
N PRO A 292 57.92 30.99 -15.90
CA PRO A 292 57.15 31.47 -17.09
C PRO A 292 56.12 30.42 -17.59
N ALA A 293 55.21 30.59 -18.55
CA ALA A 293 54.74 31.67 -19.42
C ALA A 293 53.39 31.22 -20.04
N GLU A 294 52.50 32.17 -20.38
CA GLU A 294 51.42 31.97 -21.36
C GLU A 294 52.00 31.91 -22.79
N PRO A 295 51.23 31.40 -23.77
CA PRO A 295 50.67 32.39 -24.69
C PRO A 295 49.22 32.11 -25.17
N THR A 296 48.42 33.17 -25.08
CA THR A 296 47.51 33.75 -26.09
C THR A 296 46.29 33.00 -26.64
N ALA A 297 45.21 33.79 -26.74
CA ALA A 297 43.86 33.52 -27.20
C ALA A 297 43.69 33.26 -28.70
N ALA A 298 42.63 32.52 -29.09
CA ALA A 298 41.85 32.77 -30.32
C ALA A 298 40.50 32.02 -30.38
N SER A 299 39.44 32.80 -30.67
CA SER A 299 38.19 32.51 -31.41
C SER A 299 37.24 31.34 -31.03
N CYS A 300 36.02 31.70 -30.64
CA CYS A 300 34.79 30.97 -30.97
C CYS A 300 34.48 31.09 -32.49
N PRO A 301 33.83 30.08 -33.10
CA PRO A 301 32.42 30.29 -33.42
C PRO A 301 31.50 29.05 -33.31
N SER A 302 30.21 29.37 -33.20
CA SER A 302 28.96 28.61 -33.37
C SER A 302 29.00 27.22 -34.06
N SER A 303 28.28 26.24 -33.50
CA SER A 303 27.60 25.21 -34.30
C SER A 303 26.30 24.68 -33.65
N THR A 304 25.20 25.02 -34.33
CA THR A 304 24.10 24.14 -34.79
C THR A 304 23.75 22.85 -34.01
N LYS A 305 22.47 22.80 -33.58
CA LYS A 305 21.73 21.60 -33.14
C LYS A 305 21.70 20.50 -34.21
N PRO A 306 21.78 19.19 -33.86
CA PRO A 306 21.33 18.14 -34.75
C PRO A 306 19.86 17.79 -34.52
N ARG A 307 19.14 17.74 -35.65
CA ARG A 307 17.77 17.28 -35.84
C ARG A 307 17.81 15.76 -36.04
N TRP A 308 17.14 14.98 -35.19
CA TRP A 308 17.06 13.53 -35.34
C TRP A 308 15.92 13.16 -36.31
N THR A 309 16.29 12.61 -37.46
CA THR A 309 15.38 11.92 -38.39
C THR A 309 15.52 10.41 -38.24
N SER A 310 14.36 9.77 -38.31
CA SER A 310 14.06 8.34 -38.46
C SER A 310 15.01 7.58 -39.40
N GLY A 311 15.34 6.33 -39.06
CA GLY A 311 15.73 5.32 -40.06
C GLY A 311 16.59 4.15 -39.57
N SER A 312 15.92 3.01 -39.33
CA SER A 312 16.34 1.64 -39.70
C SER A 312 17.65 1.01 -39.18
N ASN A 313 17.45 -0.17 -38.56
CA ASN A 313 18.26 -1.39 -38.60
C ASN A 313 19.71 -1.35 -38.12
N VAL A 314 19.95 -1.82 -36.89
CA VAL A 314 21.25 -2.36 -36.48
C VAL A 314 21.10 -3.76 -35.89
N LYS A 315 21.81 -4.67 -36.55
CA LYS A 315 21.94 -6.11 -36.37
C LYS A 315 22.93 -6.35 -35.22
N ILE A 316 22.50 -7.05 -34.16
CA ILE A 316 23.36 -7.42 -33.03
C ILE A 316 24.27 -8.57 -33.47
N ARG A 317 25.58 -8.31 -33.61
CA ARG A 317 26.63 -9.33 -33.66
C ARG A 317 27.44 -9.26 -32.37
N GLY A 318 27.55 -10.40 -31.71
CA GLY A 318 28.22 -10.54 -30.42
C GLY A 318 29.74 -10.39 -30.51
N VAL A 319 30.33 -10.09 -29.36
CA VAL A 319 31.77 -10.17 -29.13
C VAL A 319 31.99 -10.86 -27.77
N ARG A 320 32.47 -12.10 -27.83
CA ARG A 320 33.31 -12.70 -26.80
C ARG A 320 34.72 -12.13 -26.97
N GLY A 321 35.47 -11.99 -25.89
CA GLY A 321 36.93 -11.92 -25.98
C GLY A 321 37.59 -11.12 -24.88
N ALA A 322 38.17 -11.86 -23.93
CA ALA A 322 39.03 -11.39 -22.86
C ALA A 322 40.25 -10.57 -23.35
N ARG A 323 40.79 -9.73 -22.46
CA ARG A 323 42.22 -9.74 -22.05
C ARG A 323 42.49 -8.75 -20.90
N GLU A 324 43.39 -9.19 -20.02
CA GLU A 324 43.92 -8.61 -18.79
C GLU A 324 44.93 -7.47 -18.96
N CYS A 325 45.22 -6.84 -17.81
CA CYS A 325 46.45 -6.17 -17.30
C CYS A 325 46.07 -4.78 -16.73
N ARG A 326 46.24 -4.44 -15.45
CA ARG A 326 47.17 -4.87 -14.39
C ARG A 326 46.46 -5.10 -13.06
#